data_AF-A0A2G1ZVX8-F1
#
_entry.id   AF-A0A2G1ZVX8-F1
#
_cell.length_a   1.000
_cell.length_b   1.000
_cell.length_c   1.000
_cell.angle_alpha   90.00
_cell.angle_beta   90.00
_cell.angle_gamma   90.00
#
_symmetry.space_group_name_H-M   'P 1'
#
loop_
_entity.id
_entity.type
_entity.pdbx_description
1 polymer ?
#
loop_
_entity_poly.entity_id
_entity_poly.type
_entity_poly.pdbx_seq_one_letter_code
_entity_poly.pdbx_strand_id
1 'polypeptide(L)'
;SLGAVPVFVGVTTDLVIDLDDLAAKLDQARVLLLSHMRGHICDMDALMALCDGAGVTVIEDCAHTMGASWNGVPSGRHGRFGCYSTQTYKHVNSGEGGLLVSDDATGMARAIMLSGSYMLFERHRAAPPPEVFKDIKYETPNVSGRMDNLRAAILRPQLRRLDEQAAKWNARYAVLENGLADTGGLTLIDRPEAEHFVASSFQFLLLDWLADDVRAVIARCLKRGVELKWFGAAEPAGFTSRYDSWRYAPSTPMPASDRVLAGIIDLRLPLTFSLADCAQIARIIRAEVSAVYQAA
;
A
#
# COMPACT_ATOMS: atom_id res chain seq x y z
N SER A 1 20.81 -9.87 0.33
CA SER A 1 19.94 -10.13 -0.84
C SER A 1 19.46 -11.56 -0.75
N LEU A 2 18.18 -11.85 -1.02
CA LEU A 2 17.62 -13.21 -1.06
C LEU A 2 17.90 -13.94 -2.40
N GLY A 3 18.55 -13.28 -3.37
CA GLY A 3 18.90 -13.87 -4.66
C GLY A 3 17.71 -14.10 -5.61
N ALA A 4 16.48 -13.72 -5.21
CA ALA A 4 15.30 -13.77 -6.06
C ALA A 4 15.36 -12.71 -7.17
N VAL A 5 14.75 -13.01 -8.31
CA VAL A 5 14.56 -12.08 -9.44
C VAL A 5 13.08 -11.70 -9.49
N PRO A 6 12.71 -10.41 -9.42
CA PRO A 6 11.31 -10.01 -9.45
C PRO A 6 10.70 -10.21 -10.84
N VAL A 7 9.46 -10.69 -10.86
CA VAL A 7 8.57 -10.66 -12.03
C VAL A 7 7.50 -9.62 -11.73
N PHE A 8 7.45 -8.55 -12.51
CA PHE A 8 6.48 -7.47 -12.31
C PHE A 8 5.15 -7.82 -13.00
N VAL A 9 4.07 -7.55 -12.27
CA VAL A 9 2.70 -7.63 -12.75
C VAL A 9 2.15 -6.21 -12.90
N GLY A 10 1.34 -6.01 -13.93
CA GLY A 10 0.74 -4.73 -14.25
C GLY A 10 -0.30 -4.26 -13.24
N VAL A 11 -0.80 -3.06 -13.49
CA VAL A 11 -1.84 -2.40 -12.69
C VAL A 11 -2.98 -1.92 -13.56
N THR A 12 -4.19 -1.93 -13.01
CA THR A 12 -5.41 -1.45 -13.68
C THR A 12 -5.69 0.02 -13.32
N THR A 13 -6.68 0.62 -13.99
CA THR A 13 -7.18 1.97 -13.64
C THR A 13 -7.79 2.06 -12.26
N ASP A 14 -8.12 0.92 -11.63
CA ASP A 14 -8.64 0.87 -10.26
C ASP A 14 -7.52 0.91 -9.21
N LEU A 15 -6.27 1.08 -9.68
CA LEU A 15 -5.04 1.17 -8.89
C LEU A 15 -4.73 -0.09 -8.08
N VAL A 16 -5.18 -1.23 -8.59
CA VAL A 16 -4.89 -2.56 -8.08
C VAL A 16 -4.07 -3.37 -9.08
N ILE A 17 -3.55 -4.51 -8.63
CA ILE A 17 -2.87 -5.47 -9.50
C ILE A 17 -3.79 -5.95 -10.64
N ASP A 18 -3.24 -6.09 -11.84
CA ASP A 18 -3.93 -6.68 -12.98
C ASP A 18 -3.96 -8.21 -12.86
N LEU A 19 -5.15 -8.77 -12.63
CA LEU A 19 -5.33 -10.21 -12.41
C LEU A 19 -5.14 -11.04 -13.70
N ASP A 20 -5.38 -10.47 -14.88
CA ASP A 20 -5.16 -11.16 -16.15
C ASP A 20 -3.66 -11.25 -16.45
N ASP A 21 -2.93 -10.15 -16.24
CA ASP A 21 -1.47 -10.14 -16.36
C ASP A 21 -0.80 -11.00 -15.27
N LEU A 22 -1.38 -11.05 -14.06
CA LEU A 22 -0.95 -11.98 -13.01
C LEU A 22 -1.09 -13.43 -13.51
N ALA A 23 -2.27 -13.81 -13.99
CA ALA A 23 -2.57 -15.16 -14.43
C ALA A 23 -1.59 -15.64 -15.52
N ALA A 24 -1.20 -14.76 -16.45
CA ALA A 24 -0.24 -15.04 -17.50
C ALA A 24 1.21 -15.24 -17.01
N LYS A 25 1.53 -14.88 -15.76
CA LYS A 25 2.89 -14.88 -15.19
C LYS A 25 3.05 -15.77 -13.96
N LEU A 26 1.99 -16.39 -13.44
CA LEU A 26 2.03 -17.19 -12.20
C LEU A 26 3.02 -18.37 -12.27
N ASP A 27 3.22 -18.96 -13.44
CA ASP A 27 4.15 -20.08 -13.65
C ASP A 27 5.63 -19.67 -13.52
N GLN A 28 5.93 -18.37 -13.58
CA GLN A 28 7.28 -17.81 -13.49
C GLN A 28 7.72 -17.56 -12.05
N ALA A 29 6.82 -17.66 -11.08
CA ALA A 29 7.08 -17.32 -9.68
C ALA A 29 6.69 -18.44 -8.70
N ARG A 30 7.14 -18.29 -7.45
CA ARG A 30 6.73 -19.12 -6.31
C ARG A 30 6.06 -18.32 -5.21
N VAL A 31 6.28 -17.00 -5.21
CA VAL A 31 5.78 -16.08 -4.21
C VAL A 31 5.27 -14.84 -4.93
N LEU A 32 4.04 -14.43 -4.63
CA LEU A 32 3.52 -13.12 -4.95
C LEU A 32 3.69 -12.21 -3.74
N LEU A 33 4.46 -11.14 -3.87
CA LEU A 33 4.48 -10.05 -2.89
C LEU A 33 3.45 -9.01 -3.32
N LEU A 34 2.23 -9.13 -2.80
CA LEU A 34 1.10 -8.27 -3.13
C LEU A 34 1.13 -7.01 -2.26
N SER A 35 1.32 -5.84 -2.85
CA SER A 35 1.21 -4.58 -2.12
C SER A 35 -0.16 -3.96 -2.31
N HIS A 36 -0.88 -3.76 -1.20
CA HIS A 36 -2.16 -3.02 -1.18
C HIS A 36 -1.89 -1.52 -1.24
N MET A 37 -1.36 -1.06 -2.37
CA MET A 37 -0.81 0.28 -2.52
C MET A 37 -1.86 1.34 -2.25
N ARG A 38 -1.51 2.29 -1.37
CA ARG A 38 -2.36 3.42 -0.95
C ARG A 38 -3.74 3.04 -0.42
N GLY A 39 -3.92 1.79 -0.03
CA GLY A 39 -5.16 1.29 0.55
C GLY A 39 -6.12 0.67 -0.45
N HIS A 40 -5.76 0.60 -1.74
CA HIS A 40 -6.53 -0.12 -2.76
C HIS A 40 -6.29 -1.62 -2.62
N ILE A 41 -7.37 -2.38 -2.43
CA ILE A 41 -7.36 -3.84 -2.28
C ILE A 41 -8.07 -4.42 -3.51
N CYS A 42 -7.39 -5.33 -4.21
CA CYS A 42 -7.97 -6.04 -5.35
C CYS A 42 -9.05 -7.03 -4.90
N ASP A 43 -9.70 -7.68 -5.86
CA ASP A 43 -10.51 -8.86 -5.58
C ASP A 43 -9.64 -9.97 -4.99
N MET A 44 -9.67 -10.09 -3.65
CA MET A 44 -8.85 -11.06 -2.93
C MET A 44 -9.37 -12.49 -3.11
N ASP A 45 -10.66 -12.68 -3.35
CA ASP A 45 -11.21 -14.00 -3.59
C ASP A 45 -10.71 -14.55 -4.93
N ALA A 46 -10.76 -13.72 -5.98
CA ALA A 46 -10.22 -14.06 -7.29
C ALA A 46 -8.69 -14.24 -7.26
N LEU A 47 -7.96 -13.33 -6.61
CA LEU A 47 -6.50 -13.41 -6.49
C LEU A 47 -6.04 -14.68 -5.77
N MET A 48 -6.66 -15.00 -4.63
CA MET A 48 -6.30 -16.20 -3.87
C MET A 48 -6.63 -17.46 -4.67
N ALA A 49 -7.78 -17.52 -5.34
CA ALA A 49 -8.12 -18.66 -6.20
C ALA A 49 -7.10 -18.89 -7.32
N LEU A 50 -6.64 -17.82 -7.99
CA LEU A 50 -5.59 -17.88 -9.01
C LEU A 50 -4.26 -18.40 -8.43
N CYS A 51 -3.80 -17.78 -7.33
CA CYS A 51 -2.52 -18.13 -6.72
C CYS A 51 -2.52 -19.55 -6.14
N ASP A 52 -3.59 -19.96 -5.45
CA ASP A 52 -3.71 -21.31 -4.88
C ASP A 52 -3.75 -22.37 -5.99
N GLY A 53 -4.50 -22.11 -7.06
CA GLY A 53 -4.54 -22.99 -8.24
C GLY A 53 -3.17 -23.18 -8.91
N ALA A 54 -2.32 -22.16 -8.87
CA ALA A 54 -0.96 -22.20 -9.39
C ALA A 54 0.10 -22.64 -8.36
N GLY A 55 -0.26 -22.84 -7.09
CA GLY A 55 0.69 -23.15 -6.01
C GLY A 55 1.64 -21.99 -5.67
N VAL A 56 1.23 -20.74 -5.94
CA VAL A 56 2.00 -19.52 -5.64
C VAL A 56 1.64 -19.02 -4.25
N THR A 57 2.63 -18.85 -3.38
CA THR A 57 2.42 -18.32 -2.02
C THR A 57 2.19 -16.81 -2.06
N VAL A 58 1.09 -16.31 -1.50
CA VAL A 58 0.85 -14.87 -1.37
C VAL A 58 1.45 -14.34 -0.06
N ILE A 59 2.18 -13.24 -0.13
CA ILE A 59 2.58 -12.39 1.00
C ILE A 59 1.96 -11.02 0.78
N GLU A 60 1.17 -10.55 1.73
CA GLU A 60 0.50 -9.26 1.66
C GLU A 60 1.36 -8.17 2.33
N ASP A 61 1.82 -7.19 1.55
CA ASP A 61 2.30 -5.91 2.05
C ASP A 61 1.12 -4.99 2.35
N CYS A 62 0.81 -4.91 3.64
CA CYS A 62 -0.29 -4.16 4.22
C CYS A 62 0.17 -2.82 4.81
N ALA A 63 1.29 -2.27 4.33
CA ALA A 63 1.83 -1.01 4.83
C ALA A 63 0.88 0.19 4.64
N HIS A 64 -0.19 0.07 3.86
CA HIS A 64 -1.21 1.11 3.67
C HIS A 64 -2.65 0.64 3.99
N THR A 65 -2.82 -0.51 4.66
CA THR A 65 -4.15 -1.11 4.88
C THR A 65 -4.40 -1.56 6.32
N MET A 66 -3.65 -1.06 7.30
CA MET A 66 -3.93 -1.42 8.70
C MET A 66 -5.34 -0.95 9.10
N GLY A 67 -6.21 -1.92 9.43
CA GLY A 67 -7.63 -1.70 9.73
C GLY A 67 -8.57 -1.90 8.53
N ALA A 68 -8.04 -2.13 7.32
CA ALA A 68 -8.83 -2.42 6.13
C ALA A 68 -9.18 -3.91 6.02
N SER A 69 -10.20 -4.25 5.24
CA SER A 69 -10.63 -5.62 4.95
C SER A 69 -11.20 -5.78 3.54
N TRP A 70 -11.21 -7.01 3.05
CA TRP A 70 -11.94 -7.45 1.86
C TRP A 70 -12.97 -8.48 2.29
N ASN A 71 -14.25 -8.29 1.94
CA ASN A 71 -15.35 -9.17 2.35
C ASN A 71 -15.35 -9.50 3.86
N GLY A 72 -15.03 -8.50 4.68
CA GLY A 72 -14.94 -8.63 6.13
C GLY A 72 -13.68 -9.33 6.67
N VAL A 73 -12.83 -9.88 5.80
CA VAL A 73 -11.54 -10.47 6.18
C VAL A 73 -10.48 -9.38 6.23
N PRO A 74 -9.83 -9.13 7.38
CA PRO A 74 -8.81 -8.10 7.50
C PRO A 74 -7.67 -8.30 6.48
N SER A 75 -7.22 -7.22 5.84
CA SER A 75 -6.02 -7.27 4.99
C SER A 75 -4.84 -7.87 5.76
N GLY A 76 -4.03 -8.71 5.11
CA GLY A 76 -2.94 -9.44 5.76
C GLY A 76 -3.34 -10.80 6.34
N ARG A 77 -4.59 -11.23 6.15
CA ARG A 77 -5.13 -12.52 6.60
C ARG A 77 -5.54 -13.45 5.46
N HIS A 78 -5.37 -13.05 4.20
CA HIS A 78 -5.67 -13.88 3.02
C HIS A 78 -4.44 -14.69 2.61
N GLY A 79 -3.30 -14.01 2.51
CA GLY A 79 -2.01 -14.62 2.20
C GLY A 79 -1.40 -15.35 3.40
N ARG A 80 -0.24 -15.96 3.15
CA ARG A 80 0.51 -16.69 4.18
C ARG A 80 1.08 -15.74 5.25
N PHE A 81 1.46 -14.53 4.86
CA PHE A 81 1.98 -13.50 5.76
C PHE A 81 1.36 -12.14 5.43
N GLY A 82 1.00 -11.40 6.47
CA GLY A 82 0.69 -9.97 6.41
C GLY A 82 1.81 -9.14 7.01
N CYS A 83 2.28 -8.14 6.27
CA CYS A 83 3.36 -7.24 6.67
C CYS A 83 2.81 -5.83 6.86
N TYR A 84 2.87 -5.28 8.07
CA TYR A 84 2.49 -3.89 8.32
C TYR A 84 3.70 -3.04 8.65
N SER A 85 3.66 -1.79 8.22
CA SER A 85 4.67 -0.80 8.57
C SER A 85 4.15 0.11 9.69
N THR A 86 5.04 0.45 10.62
CA THR A 86 4.78 1.45 11.66
C THR A 86 5.72 2.65 11.55
N GLN A 87 6.16 2.93 10.31
CA GLN A 87 6.94 4.10 9.98
C GLN A 87 6.12 5.39 10.20
N THR A 88 6.79 6.52 10.43
CA THR A 88 6.23 7.86 10.70
C THR A 88 4.92 8.22 9.98
N TYR A 89 4.75 7.85 8.71
CA TYR A 89 3.58 8.22 7.89
C TYR A 89 2.53 7.11 7.72
N LYS A 90 2.51 6.10 8.60
CA LYS A 90 1.56 4.98 8.55
C LYS A 90 0.39 5.16 9.54
N HIS A 91 -0.66 4.35 9.38
CA HIS A 91 -1.90 4.41 10.17
C HIS A 91 -1.66 4.37 11.68
N VAL A 92 -0.68 3.57 12.09
CA VAL A 92 -0.12 3.57 13.42
C VAL A 92 1.40 3.71 13.26
N ASN A 93 2.03 4.58 14.04
CA ASN A 93 3.47 4.83 13.86
C ASN A 93 4.26 4.89 15.17
N SER A 94 5.55 4.54 15.08
CA SER A 94 6.55 4.58 16.16
C SER A 94 7.87 5.19 15.68
N GLY A 95 7.80 6.10 14.70
CA GLY A 95 8.95 6.59 13.94
C GLY A 95 9.43 5.58 12.90
N GLU A 96 9.92 4.43 13.37
CA GLU A 96 10.33 3.28 12.56
C GLU A 96 9.81 1.98 13.18
N GLY A 97 9.51 0.98 12.35
CA GLY A 97 9.10 -0.35 12.80
C GLY A 97 8.13 -1.04 11.83
N GLY A 98 7.70 -2.25 12.22
CA GLY A 98 6.72 -3.03 11.49
C GLY A 98 6.19 -4.19 12.32
N LEU A 99 5.13 -4.81 11.83
CA LEU A 99 4.49 -5.98 12.40
C LEU A 99 4.39 -7.05 11.33
N LEU A 100 4.65 -8.30 11.71
CA LEU A 100 4.40 -9.47 10.88
C LEU A 100 3.27 -10.28 11.53
N VAL A 101 2.27 -10.66 10.75
CA VAL A 101 1.18 -11.54 11.18
C VAL A 101 1.10 -12.76 10.27
N SER A 102 0.82 -13.91 10.87
CA SER A 102 0.61 -15.17 10.16
C SER A 102 0.10 -16.23 11.12
N ASP A 103 -0.64 -17.22 10.60
CA ASP A 103 -0.98 -18.45 11.30
C ASP A 103 0.06 -19.58 11.03
N ASP A 104 1.09 -19.33 10.20
CA ASP A 104 2.20 -20.25 9.93
C ASP A 104 3.19 -20.29 11.11
N ALA A 105 3.01 -21.29 11.98
CA ALA A 105 3.88 -21.51 13.13
C ALA A 105 5.37 -21.64 12.76
N THR A 106 5.71 -22.38 11.71
CA THR A 106 7.11 -22.60 11.30
C THR A 106 7.73 -21.31 10.79
N GLY A 107 7.01 -20.57 9.96
CA GLY A 107 7.51 -19.30 9.43
C GLY A 107 7.57 -18.19 10.49
N MET A 108 6.63 -18.12 11.43
CA MET A 108 6.69 -17.20 12.58
C MET A 108 7.85 -17.54 13.53
N ALA A 109 8.10 -18.83 13.78
CA ALA A 109 9.28 -19.24 14.56
C ALA A 109 10.58 -18.79 13.87
N ARG A 110 10.71 -18.98 12.54
CA ARG A 110 11.84 -18.46 11.76
C ARG A 110 11.96 -16.94 11.84
N ALA A 111 10.86 -16.20 11.71
CA ALA A 111 10.86 -14.74 11.81
C ALA A 111 11.32 -14.25 13.19
N ILE A 112 10.86 -14.90 14.27
CA ILE A 112 11.30 -14.60 15.65
C ILE A 112 12.81 -14.86 15.80
N MET A 113 13.32 -15.97 15.27
CA MET A 113 14.76 -16.27 15.31
C MET A 113 15.57 -15.26 14.49
N LEU A 114 15.15 -14.98 13.25
CA LEU A 114 15.74 -13.97 12.35
C LEU A 114 15.84 -12.59 13.02
N SER A 115 14.85 -12.21 13.84
CA SER A 115 14.85 -10.93 14.55
C SER A 115 16.00 -10.76 15.56
N GLY A 116 16.69 -11.86 15.93
CA GLY A 116 17.75 -11.88 16.93
C GLY A 116 17.28 -12.30 18.32
N SER A 117 16.17 -13.04 18.41
CA SER A 117 15.57 -13.47 19.69
C SER A 117 16.04 -14.85 20.18
N TYR A 118 17.25 -15.30 19.82
CA TYR A 118 17.80 -16.64 20.10
C TYR A 118 17.61 -17.19 21.51
N MET A 119 18.06 -16.44 22.52
CA MET A 119 17.96 -16.86 23.92
C MET A 119 16.69 -16.32 24.59
N LEU A 120 15.79 -15.72 23.80
CA LEU A 120 14.65 -14.93 24.28
C LEU A 120 13.32 -15.31 23.60
N PHE A 121 13.30 -16.23 22.63
CA PHE A 121 12.09 -16.55 21.86
C PHE A 121 10.97 -17.09 22.76
N GLU A 122 11.31 -17.80 23.84
CA GLU A 122 10.35 -18.29 24.85
C GLU A 122 9.62 -17.14 25.58
N ARG A 123 10.18 -15.93 25.58
CA ARG A 123 9.57 -14.73 26.18
C ARG A 123 8.65 -13.99 25.20
N HIS A 124 8.63 -14.38 23.94
CA HIS A 124 7.82 -13.73 22.91
C HIS A 124 6.35 -14.16 23.07
N ARG A 125 5.49 -13.22 23.45
CA ARG A 125 4.11 -13.51 23.88
C ARG A 125 3.21 -14.12 22.80
N ALA A 126 3.55 -13.90 21.53
CA ALA A 126 2.85 -14.46 20.38
C ALA A 126 3.70 -15.54 19.67
N ALA A 127 4.66 -16.16 20.37
CA ALA A 127 5.43 -17.24 19.79
C ALA A 127 4.55 -18.48 19.57
N PRO A 128 4.82 -19.26 18.51
CA PRO A 128 4.37 -20.64 18.41
C PRO A 128 4.84 -21.50 19.60
N PRO A 129 4.31 -22.72 19.75
CA PRO A 129 4.79 -23.66 20.77
C PRO A 129 6.31 -23.93 20.68
N PRO A 130 7.02 -24.13 21.82
CA PRO A 130 8.48 -24.28 21.85
C PRO A 130 9.04 -25.41 20.99
N GLU A 131 8.28 -26.49 20.77
CA GLU A 131 8.66 -27.63 19.94
C GLU A 131 8.92 -27.24 18.48
N VAL A 132 8.24 -26.21 17.97
CA VAL A 132 8.44 -25.69 16.60
C VAL A 132 9.85 -25.12 16.43
N PHE A 133 10.47 -24.65 17.51
CA PHE A 133 11.79 -24.03 17.49
C PHE A 133 12.94 -25.04 17.54
N LYS A 134 12.67 -26.33 17.78
CA LYS A 134 13.68 -27.35 18.11
C LYS A 134 14.89 -27.32 17.18
N ASP A 135 14.65 -27.38 15.87
CA ASP A 135 15.69 -27.38 14.84
C ASP A 135 15.93 -25.96 14.28
N ILE A 136 14.84 -25.18 14.12
CA ILE A 136 14.86 -23.81 13.58
C ILE A 136 15.87 -22.92 14.31
N LYS A 137 16.00 -23.04 15.63
CA LYS A 137 16.88 -22.19 16.44
C LYS A 137 18.37 -22.38 16.14
N TYR A 138 18.75 -23.52 15.57
CA TYR A 138 20.13 -23.85 15.21
C TYR A 138 20.44 -23.55 13.73
N GLU A 139 19.42 -23.46 12.89
CA GLU A 139 19.57 -23.31 11.42
C GLU A 139 19.31 -21.89 10.93
N THR A 140 18.72 -21.02 11.76
CA THR A 140 18.26 -19.70 11.34
C THR A 140 19.28 -18.59 11.65
N PRO A 141 19.80 -17.88 10.63
CA PRO A 141 20.74 -16.78 10.82
C PRO A 141 20.09 -15.52 11.41
N ASN A 142 20.90 -14.58 11.89
CA ASN A 142 20.41 -13.36 12.53
C ASN A 142 20.39 -12.21 11.52
N VAL A 143 19.29 -11.45 11.45
CA VAL A 143 19.21 -10.20 10.69
C VAL A 143 18.94 -8.97 11.57
N SER A 144 18.89 -9.13 12.90
CA SER A 144 18.77 -8.06 13.90
C SER A 144 17.60 -7.09 13.64
N GLY A 145 16.38 -7.63 13.60
CA GLY A 145 15.13 -6.89 13.34
C GLY A 145 14.19 -6.75 14.54
N ARG A 146 14.62 -7.02 15.78
CA ARG A 146 13.74 -6.99 16.96
C ARG A 146 13.28 -5.56 17.31
N MET A 147 11.97 -5.41 17.48
CA MET A 147 11.36 -4.17 18.01
C MET A 147 11.67 -4.01 19.51
N ASP A 148 12.04 -2.79 19.93
CA ASP A 148 12.23 -2.44 21.33
C ASP A 148 10.91 -2.07 22.04
N ASN A 149 10.93 -2.08 23.37
CA ASN A 149 9.75 -1.79 24.18
C ASN A 149 9.25 -0.34 24.08
N LEU A 150 10.11 0.63 23.72
CA LEU A 150 9.69 2.03 23.58
C LEU A 150 8.81 2.19 22.35
N ARG A 151 9.21 1.59 21.21
CA ARG A 151 8.35 1.49 20.02
C ARG A 151 7.04 0.80 20.34
N ALA A 152 7.08 -0.37 20.98
CA ALA A 152 5.86 -1.09 21.37
C ALA A 152 4.94 -0.27 22.28
N ALA A 153 5.49 0.50 23.23
CA ALA A 153 4.72 1.36 24.13
C ALA A 153 3.99 2.49 23.39
N ILE A 154 4.58 3.03 22.31
CA ILE A 154 3.96 4.04 21.44
C ILE A 154 2.82 3.44 20.61
N LEU A 155 2.99 2.21 20.10
CA LEU A 155 2.02 1.56 19.21
C LEU A 155 0.76 1.08 19.94
N ARG A 156 0.90 0.51 21.13
CA ARG A 156 -0.22 -0.10 21.89
C ARG A 156 -1.46 0.80 22.07
N PRO A 157 -1.36 2.07 22.50
CA PRO A 157 -2.54 2.94 22.64
C PRO A 157 -3.15 3.33 21.29
N GLN A 158 -2.34 3.42 20.23
CA GLN A 158 -2.83 3.72 18.87
C GLN A 158 -3.62 2.54 18.30
N LEU A 159 -3.12 1.30 18.46
CA LEU A 159 -3.82 0.08 18.03
C LEU A 159 -5.21 -0.05 18.67
N ARG A 160 -5.37 0.33 19.94
CA ARG A 160 -6.69 0.32 20.61
C ARG A 160 -7.70 1.32 20.01
N ARG A 161 -7.22 2.31 19.26
CA ARG A 161 -8.03 3.36 18.63
C ARG A 161 -8.04 3.24 17.12
N LEU A 162 -7.56 2.13 16.56
CA LEU A 162 -7.39 1.96 15.12
C LEU A 162 -8.70 2.23 14.37
N ASP A 163 -9.80 1.61 14.80
CA ASP A 163 -11.11 1.77 14.17
C ASP A 163 -11.63 3.22 14.23
N GLU A 164 -11.44 3.89 15.36
CA GLU A 164 -11.79 5.32 15.53
C GLU A 164 -10.99 6.20 14.54
N GLN A 165 -9.71 5.90 14.36
CA GLN A 165 -8.82 6.65 13.47
C GLN A 165 -9.12 6.33 12.00
N ALA A 166 -9.46 5.07 11.68
CA ALA A 166 -9.88 4.64 10.36
C ALA A 166 -11.15 5.38 9.91
N ALA A 167 -12.16 5.44 10.77
CA ALA A 167 -13.39 6.20 10.50
C ALA A 167 -13.09 7.69 10.21
N LYS A 168 -12.15 8.29 10.93
CA LYS A 168 -11.72 9.69 10.68
C LYS A 168 -11.03 9.87 9.34
N TRP A 169 -10.19 8.93 8.91
CA TRP A 169 -9.57 8.97 7.59
C TRP A 169 -10.63 8.88 6.50
N ASN A 170 -11.54 7.91 6.61
CA ASN A 170 -12.58 7.70 5.60
C ASN A 170 -13.56 8.88 5.53
N ALA A 171 -13.86 9.54 6.65
CA ALA A 171 -14.65 10.78 6.63
C ALA A 171 -13.98 11.91 5.82
N ARG A 172 -12.64 12.02 5.85
CA ARG A 172 -11.88 13.00 5.05
C ARG A 172 -11.87 12.60 3.57
N TYR A 173 -11.69 11.31 3.30
CA TYR A 173 -11.72 10.76 1.94
C TYR A 173 -13.06 11.07 1.28
N ALA A 174 -14.17 10.77 1.96
CA ALA A 174 -15.51 11.05 1.47
C ALA A 174 -15.75 12.53 1.15
N VAL A 175 -15.16 13.47 1.91
CA VAL A 175 -15.28 14.90 1.60
C VAL A 175 -14.54 15.26 0.31
N LEU A 176 -13.34 14.71 0.10
CA LEU A 176 -12.58 14.92 -1.15
C LEU A 176 -13.29 14.29 -2.34
N GLU A 177 -13.73 13.05 -2.19
CA GLU A 177 -14.46 12.28 -3.22
C GLU A 177 -15.71 13.04 -3.68
N ASN A 178 -16.59 13.42 -2.73
CA ASN A 178 -17.80 14.18 -3.05
C ASN A 178 -17.48 15.57 -3.66
N GLY A 179 -16.41 16.23 -3.21
CA GLY A 179 -16.03 17.54 -3.74
C GLY A 179 -15.43 17.49 -5.15
N LEU A 180 -14.91 16.33 -5.55
CA LEU A 180 -14.29 16.08 -6.85
C LEU A 180 -15.19 15.31 -7.82
N ALA A 181 -16.30 14.75 -7.34
CA ALA A 181 -17.33 14.14 -8.17
C ALA A 181 -17.74 15.07 -9.32
N ASP A 182 -17.95 14.48 -10.50
CA ASP A 182 -18.34 15.17 -11.74
C ASP A 182 -17.37 16.30 -12.17
N THR A 183 -16.10 16.21 -11.80
CA THR A 183 -15.08 17.13 -12.32
C THR A 183 -14.58 16.64 -13.66
N GLY A 184 -14.88 17.39 -14.73
CA GLY A 184 -14.39 17.06 -16.07
C GLY A 184 -12.86 16.96 -16.12
N GLY A 185 -12.37 15.93 -16.79
CA GLY A 185 -10.94 15.71 -17.02
C GLY A 185 -10.21 14.91 -15.93
N LEU A 186 -10.78 14.72 -14.73
CA LEU A 186 -10.26 13.76 -13.75
C LEU A 186 -11.19 12.57 -13.58
N THR A 187 -10.62 11.41 -13.28
CA THR A 187 -11.35 10.17 -12.98
C THR A 187 -11.09 9.79 -11.52
N LEU A 188 -12.17 9.63 -10.75
CA LEU A 188 -12.10 9.04 -9.41
C LEU A 188 -11.96 7.53 -9.53
N ILE A 189 -11.34 6.91 -8.53
CA ILE A 189 -11.08 5.47 -8.53
C ILE A 189 -12.35 4.75 -8.05
N ASP A 190 -12.85 3.80 -8.83
CA ASP A 190 -13.95 2.95 -8.40
C ASP A 190 -13.47 1.97 -7.32
N ARG A 191 -14.28 1.79 -6.29
CA ARG A 191 -13.93 1.00 -5.11
C ARG A 191 -15.07 0.02 -4.81
N PRO A 192 -14.84 -1.30 -4.92
CA PRO A 192 -15.90 -2.29 -4.75
C PRO A 192 -16.56 -2.25 -3.37
N GLU A 193 -17.84 -2.60 -3.28
CA GLU A 193 -18.57 -2.67 -1.99
C GLU A 193 -17.92 -3.65 -1.00
N ALA A 194 -17.29 -4.71 -1.51
CA ALA A 194 -16.52 -5.69 -0.74
C ALA A 194 -15.31 -5.08 -0.02
N GLU A 195 -14.81 -3.94 -0.49
CA GLU A 195 -13.61 -3.30 0.03
C GLU A 195 -13.93 -2.34 1.18
N HIS A 196 -13.46 -2.68 2.38
CA HIS A 196 -13.41 -1.73 3.49
C HIS A 196 -12.00 -1.16 3.60
N PHE A 197 -11.81 0.07 3.12
CA PHE A 197 -10.50 0.71 3.08
C PHE A 197 -10.22 1.61 4.29
N VAL A 198 -8.96 2.02 4.44
CA VAL A 198 -8.55 3.06 5.38
C VAL A 198 -7.69 4.10 4.68
N ALA A 199 -8.33 5.17 4.21
CA ALA A 199 -7.73 6.15 3.30
C ALA A 199 -6.80 7.16 4.00
N SER A 200 -5.54 6.77 4.21
CA SER A 200 -4.47 7.72 4.59
C SER A 200 -3.90 8.51 3.39
N SER A 201 -4.41 8.23 2.19
CA SER A 201 -4.13 8.93 0.94
C SER A 201 -5.40 9.07 0.11
N PHE A 202 -5.37 9.98 -0.86
CA PHE A 202 -6.40 10.16 -1.87
C PHE A 202 -5.74 10.13 -3.25
N GLN A 203 -6.21 9.26 -4.14
CA GLN A 203 -5.71 9.16 -5.51
C GLN A 203 -6.84 9.40 -6.52
N PHE A 204 -6.47 10.00 -7.65
CA PHE A 204 -7.33 10.15 -8.83
C PHE A 204 -6.46 10.10 -10.08
N LEU A 205 -7.09 9.91 -11.24
CA LEU A 205 -6.41 9.82 -12.52
C LEU A 205 -6.63 11.06 -13.39
N LEU A 206 -5.56 11.56 -13.98
CA LEU A 206 -5.55 12.41 -15.17
C LEU A 206 -5.16 11.55 -16.38
N LEU A 207 -6.00 10.54 -16.67
CA LEU A 207 -5.69 9.50 -17.64
C LEU A 207 -5.56 10.11 -19.05
N ASP A 208 -4.48 9.76 -19.76
CA ASP A 208 -4.17 10.21 -21.12
C ASP A 208 -3.93 11.73 -21.28
N TRP A 209 -3.75 12.46 -20.18
CA TRP A 209 -3.33 13.86 -20.24
C TRP A 209 -1.90 13.99 -20.76
N LEU A 210 -1.61 15.10 -21.46
CA LEU A 210 -0.24 15.45 -21.79
C LEU A 210 0.56 15.77 -20.52
N ALA A 211 1.83 15.38 -20.51
CA ALA A 211 2.71 15.59 -19.37
C ALA A 211 2.78 17.06 -18.92
N ASP A 212 2.74 18.00 -19.86
CA ASP A 212 2.79 19.43 -19.57
C ASP A 212 1.50 19.92 -18.90
N ASP A 213 0.33 19.37 -19.26
CA ASP A 213 -0.95 19.70 -18.62
C ASP A 213 -1.00 19.17 -17.19
N VAL A 214 -0.52 17.95 -16.97
CA VAL A 214 -0.39 17.39 -15.61
C VAL A 214 0.53 18.25 -14.74
N ARG A 215 1.69 18.65 -15.28
CA ARG A 215 2.61 19.57 -14.60
C ARG A 215 1.95 20.93 -14.31
N ALA A 216 1.15 21.44 -15.23
CA ALA A 216 0.40 22.68 -15.04
C ALA A 216 -0.59 22.55 -13.87
N VAL A 217 -1.39 21.48 -13.80
CA VAL A 217 -2.31 21.22 -12.67
C VAL A 217 -1.55 21.19 -11.35
N ILE A 218 -0.45 20.41 -11.26
CA ILE A 218 0.34 20.29 -10.04
C ILE A 218 0.90 21.65 -9.60
N ALA A 219 1.50 22.41 -10.52
CA ALA A 219 2.08 23.71 -10.22
C ALA A 219 1.01 24.73 -9.76
N ARG A 220 -0.17 24.71 -10.39
CA ARG A 220 -1.29 25.59 -10.04
C ARG A 220 -1.89 25.26 -8.68
N CYS A 221 -2.08 23.97 -8.37
CA CYS A 221 -2.49 23.50 -7.05
C CYS A 221 -1.47 23.88 -5.97
N LEU A 222 -0.17 23.68 -6.25
CA LEU A 222 0.90 24.01 -5.30
C LEU A 222 0.96 25.50 -4.98
N LYS A 223 0.76 26.38 -5.98
CA LYS A 223 0.67 27.84 -5.78
C LYS A 223 -0.46 28.24 -4.81
N ARG A 224 -1.47 27.38 -4.66
CA ARG A 224 -2.60 27.56 -3.73
C ARG A 224 -2.47 26.73 -2.44
N GLY A 225 -1.29 26.13 -2.21
CA GLY A 225 -0.98 25.37 -1.01
C GLY A 225 -1.41 23.90 -1.05
N VAL A 226 -1.87 23.38 -2.20
CA VAL A 226 -2.22 21.95 -2.36
C VAL A 226 -1.07 21.24 -3.04
N GLU A 227 -0.31 20.48 -2.27
CA GLU A 227 0.80 19.69 -2.78
C GLU A 227 0.31 18.32 -3.30
N LEU A 228 0.47 18.10 -4.60
CA LEU A 228 0.13 16.85 -5.28
C LEU A 228 1.41 16.15 -5.75
N LYS A 229 1.42 14.82 -5.71
CA LYS A 229 2.49 13.98 -6.26
C LYS A 229 2.02 13.26 -7.51
N TRP A 230 2.92 13.10 -8.47
CA TRP A 230 2.62 12.50 -9.76
C TRP A 230 3.59 11.36 -10.08
N PHE A 231 3.03 10.21 -10.49
CA PHE A 231 3.81 9.01 -10.79
C PHE A 231 4.35 8.98 -12.23
N GLY A 232 3.82 9.82 -13.13
CA GLY A 232 4.27 9.87 -14.54
C GLY A 232 5.58 10.62 -14.79
N ALA A 233 6.22 11.15 -13.75
CA ALA A 233 7.52 11.80 -13.90
C ALA A 233 8.61 10.77 -14.26
N ALA A 234 9.50 11.14 -15.18
CA ALA A 234 10.63 10.29 -15.58
C ALA A 234 11.57 9.96 -14.41
N GLU A 235 11.83 10.95 -13.55
CA GLU A 235 12.59 10.78 -12.32
C GLU A 235 11.65 10.76 -11.11
N PRO A 236 11.81 9.81 -10.16
CA PRO A 236 10.96 9.73 -8.99
C PRO A 236 11.18 10.94 -8.07
N ALA A 237 10.09 11.51 -7.56
CA ALA A 237 10.12 12.65 -6.64
C ALA A 237 9.33 12.31 -5.37
N GLY A 238 10.03 12.30 -4.23
CA GLY A 238 9.43 11.87 -2.96
C GLY A 238 9.21 10.36 -2.92
N PHE A 239 7.98 9.92 -3.19
CA PHE A 239 7.56 8.51 -3.03
C PHE A 239 6.92 7.91 -4.29
N THR A 240 7.17 8.53 -5.45
CA THR A 240 6.52 8.18 -6.73
C THR A 240 7.37 7.25 -7.61
N SER A 241 8.20 6.40 -7.01
CA SER A 241 8.97 5.41 -7.75
C SER A 241 8.07 4.40 -8.48
N ARG A 242 8.52 3.95 -9.65
CA ARG A 242 7.88 2.95 -10.50
C ARG A 242 8.75 1.69 -10.60
N TYR A 243 8.22 0.64 -11.22
CA TYR A 243 8.92 -0.63 -11.41
C TYR A 243 10.21 -0.50 -12.24
N ASP A 244 10.32 0.52 -13.08
CA ASP A 244 11.48 0.82 -13.94
C ASP A 244 12.48 1.82 -13.32
N SER A 245 12.22 2.33 -12.11
CA SER A 245 13.09 3.32 -11.46
C SER A 245 14.42 2.75 -10.97
N TRP A 246 14.48 1.43 -10.71
CA TRP A 246 15.58 0.81 -9.98
C TRP A 246 16.41 -0.12 -10.85
N ARG A 247 17.64 0.28 -11.19
CA ARG A 247 18.55 -0.50 -12.07
C ARG A 247 19.00 -1.86 -11.51
N TYR A 248 18.81 -2.11 -10.21
CA TYR A 248 19.14 -3.39 -9.58
C TYR A 248 18.04 -4.45 -9.74
N ALA A 249 16.85 -4.06 -10.21
CA ALA A 249 15.74 -4.96 -10.49
C ALA A 249 15.45 -4.92 -12.01
N PRO A 250 15.86 -5.96 -12.76
CA PRO A 250 15.56 -6.02 -14.19
C PRO A 250 14.05 -5.97 -14.42
N SER A 251 13.62 -5.10 -15.33
CA SER A 251 12.21 -4.96 -15.70
C SER A 251 12.05 -4.87 -17.22
N THR A 252 10.87 -5.30 -17.68
CA THR A 252 10.43 -5.13 -19.07
C THR A 252 9.36 -4.04 -19.09
N PRO A 253 9.35 -3.13 -20.08
CA PRO A 253 8.31 -2.13 -20.20
C PRO A 253 6.91 -2.75 -20.20
N MET A 254 5.98 -2.13 -19.48
CA MET A 254 4.58 -2.54 -19.37
C MET A 254 3.69 -1.38 -19.82
N PRO A 255 3.49 -1.18 -21.15
CA PRO A 255 2.85 0.03 -21.68
C PRO A 255 1.45 0.33 -21.11
N ALA A 256 0.65 -0.70 -20.84
CA ALA A 256 -0.65 -0.55 -20.20
C ALA A 256 -0.54 0.03 -18.79
N SER A 257 0.41 -0.47 -17.99
CA SER A 257 0.70 0.06 -16.66
C SER A 257 1.36 1.43 -16.72
N ASP A 258 2.24 1.68 -17.69
CA ASP A 258 2.88 2.99 -17.88
C ASP A 258 1.84 4.08 -18.16
N ARG A 259 0.82 3.77 -18.98
CA ARG A 259 -0.32 4.66 -19.22
C ARG A 259 -1.07 4.98 -17.92
N VAL A 260 -1.36 3.98 -17.09
CA VAL A 260 -2.03 4.19 -15.79
C VAL A 260 -1.15 5.03 -14.87
N LEU A 261 0.11 4.64 -14.65
CA LEU A 261 1.07 5.33 -13.79
C LEU A 261 1.28 6.80 -14.22
N ALA A 262 1.26 7.07 -15.53
CA ALA A 262 1.32 8.42 -16.07
C ALA A 262 0.11 9.30 -15.71
N GLY A 263 -1.04 8.70 -15.38
CA GLY A 263 -2.23 9.42 -14.93
C GLY A 263 -2.35 9.60 -13.41
N ILE A 264 -1.60 8.84 -12.59
CA ILE A 264 -1.82 8.83 -11.13
C ILE A 264 -1.37 10.12 -10.47
N ILE A 265 -2.32 10.78 -9.82
CA ILE A 265 -2.09 11.86 -8.86
C ILE A 265 -2.36 11.34 -7.44
N ASP A 266 -1.46 11.64 -6.51
CA ASP A 266 -1.57 11.27 -5.11
C ASP A 266 -1.52 12.49 -4.20
N LEU A 267 -2.43 12.52 -3.23
CA LEU A 267 -2.50 13.49 -2.15
C LEU A 267 -2.49 12.73 -0.82
N ARG A 268 -1.55 13.05 0.07
CA ARG A 268 -1.59 12.52 1.44
C ARG A 268 -2.77 13.10 2.22
N LEU A 269 -3.39 12.26 3.03
CA LEU A 269 -4.56 12.63 3.84
C LEU A 269 -4.29 12.47 5.35
N PRO A 270 -3.49 13.36 5.98
CA PRO A 270 -3.19 13.25 7.40
C PRO A 270 -4.42 13.60 8.26
N LEU A 271 -4.49 12.98 9.45
CA LEU A 271 -5.55 13.27 10.43
C LEU A 271 -5.50 14.70 10.99
N THR A 272 -4.42 15.44 10.76
CA THR A 272 -4.32 16.86 11.09
C THR A 272 -5.19 17.75 10.21
N PHE A 273 -5.58 17.30 9.02
CA PHE A 273 -6.55 18.05 8.20
C PHE A 273 -7.93 17.97 8.83
N SER A 274 -8.63 19.09 8.88
CA SER A 274 -10.06 19.13 9.17
C SER A 274 -10.89 18.75 7.93
N LEU A 275 -12.19 18.48 8.13
CA LEU A 275 -13.10 18.29 7.00
C LEU A 275 -13.23 19.56 6.15
N ALA A 276 -13.11 20.74 6.76
CA ALA A 276 -13.10 22.02 6.05
C ALA A 276 -11.85 22.18 5.16
N ASP A 277 -10.68 21.74 5.64
CA ASP A 277 -9.46 21.70 4.84
C ASP A 277 -9.64 20.78 3.63
N CYS A 278 -10.20 19.59 3.83
CA CYS A 278 -10.48 18.64 2.75
C CYS A 278 -11.43 19.24 1.70
N ALA A 279 -12.51 19.91 2.12
CA ALA A 279 -13.43 20.59 1.21
C ALA A 279 -12.75 21.76 0.47
N GLN A 280 -11.85 22.50 1.11
CA GLN A 280 -11.06 23.54 0.45
C GLN A 280 -10.08 22.94 -0.58
N ILE A 281 -9.40 21.85 -0.23
CA ILE A 281 -8.50 21.13 -1.12
C ILE A 281 -9.26 20.63 -2.35
N ALA A 282 -10.42 20.00 -2.18
CA ALA A 282 -11.27 19.55 -3.30
C ALA A 282 -11.65 20.71 -4.23
N ARG A 283 -12.07 21.86 -3.67
CA ARG A 283 -12.39 23.06 -4.47
C ARG A 283 -11.19 23.58 -5.27
N ILE A 284 -9.99 23.55 -4.68
CA ILE A 284 -8.76 23.95 -5.37
C ILE A 284 -8.47 23.00 -6.52
N ILE A 285 -8.44 21.69 -6.25
CA ILE A 285 -8.16 20.66 -7.27
C ILE A 285 -9.19 20.76 -8.40
N ARG A 286 -10.49 20.80 -8.10
CA ARG A 286 -11.56 20.93 -9.09
C ARG A 286 -11.36 22.16 -9.98
N ALA A 287 -11.06 23.32 -9.38
CA ALA A 287 -10.86 24.55 -10.13
C ALA A 287 -9.64 24.49 -11.06
N GLU A 288 -8.50 23.98 -10.56
CA GLU A 288 -7.28 23.94 -11.37
C GLU A 288 -7.31 22.85 -12.44
N VAL A 289 -7.88 21.67 -12.16
CA VAL A 289 -8.10 20.64 -13.18
C VAL A 289 -9.03 21.15 -14.27
N SER A 290 -10.18 21.74 -13.90
CA SER A 290 -11.14 22.25 -14.89
C SER A 290 -10.53 23.35 -15.76
N ALA A 291 -9.72 24.24 -15.18
CA ALA A 291 -9.09 25.33 -15.91
C ALA A 291 -8.06 24.84 -16.94
N VAL A 292 -7.30 23.78 -16.63
CA VAL A 292 -6.35 23.19 -17.59
C VAL A 292 -7.10 22.36 -18.63
N TYR A 293 -8.06 21.54 -18.20
CA TYR A 293 -8.83 20.67 -19.10
C TYR A 293 -9.63 21.43 -20.16
N GLN A 294 -10.18 22.60 -19.82
CA GLN A 294 -10.91 23.45 -20.77
C GLN A 294 -10.01 24.25 -21.71
N ALA A 295 -8.71 24.34 -21.42
CA ALA A 295 -7.74 25.07 -22.22
C ALA A 295 -6.97 24.17 -23.22
N ALA A 296 -7.05 22.85 -23.03
CA ALA A 296 -6.52 21.83 -23.92
C ALA A 296 -7.50 21.51 -25.06
#